data_AF-A0A2D4MDB7-F1
#
_entry.id   AF-A0A2D4MDB7-F1
#
_cell.length_a   1.000
_cell.length_b   1.000
_cell.length_c   1.000
_cell.angle_alpha   90.00
_cell.angle_beta   90.00
_cell.angle_gamma   90.00
#
_symmetry.space_group_name_H-M   'P 1'
#
loop_
_entity.id
_entity.type
_entity.pdbx_description
1 polymer ?
#
loop_
_entity_poly.entity_id
_entity_poly.type
_entity_poly.pdbx_seq_one_letter_code
_entity_poly.pdbx_strand_id
1 'polypeptide(L)'
;EAEGLERAEYPSLYSLDHVPAYPPLAPVPEMPFSEHQPEHSLEKGQSPRGELVGSRDERRALAMKIPFPVEKIINLPVDDFNELLSHFPLSEPQMALIRDIRRRGKNKVAAQNCRKRKLETLVHLEQELDELSRERQRLLQDRG
;
A
#
# COMPACT_ATOMS: atom_id res chain seq x y z
N GLU A 1 -38.61 -6.19 -35.26
CA GLU A 1 -38.49 -7.32 -34.32
C GLU A 1 -37.40 -6.97 -33.31
N ALA A 2 -37.77 -6.73 -32.07
CA ALA A 2 -36.85 -6.41 -30.98
C ALA A 2 -37.09 -7.45 -29.89
N GLU A 3 -36.17 -8.40 -29.75
CA GLU A 3 -36.26 -9.44 -28.73
C GLU A 3 -36.06 -8.81 -27.36
N GLY A 4 -37.09 -8.93 -26.52
CA GLY A 4 -37.07 -8.49 -25.14
C GLY A 4 -36.08 -9.35 -24.35
N LEU A 5 -35.05 -8.73 -23.79
CA LEU A 5 -34.34 -9.31 -22.66
C LEU A 5 -35.31 -9.37 -21.48
N GLU A 6 -35.85 -10.55 -21.19
CA GLU A 6 -36.48 -10.83 -19.91
C GLU A 6 -35.50 -10.46 -18.79
N ARG A 7 -35.89 -9.48 -17.98
CA ARG A 7 -35.24 -9.18 -16.71
C ARG A 7 -35.20 -10.48 -15.93
N ALA A 8 -34.01 -10.98 -15.61
CA ALA A 8 -33.87 -12.06 -14.65
C ALA A 8 -34.54 -11.61 -13.34
N GLU A 9 -35.71 -12.16 -13.03
CA GLU A 9 -36.35 -11.99 -11.74
C GLU A 9 -35.50 -12.72 -10.72
N TYR A 10 -34.59 -12.00 -10.08
CA TYR A 10 -33.93 -12.47 -8.87
C TYR A 10 -35.00 -12.50 -7.78
N PRO A 11 -35.40 -13.69 -7.27
CA PRO A 11 -36.37 -13.74 -6.19
C PRO A 11 -35.80 -12.98 -5.00
N SER A 12 -36.60 -12.08 -4.43
CA SER A 12 -36.29 -11.35 -3.21
C SER A 12 -36.19 -12.34 -2.04
N LEU A 13 -35.07 -13.04 -1.93
CA LEU A 13 -34.79 -14.01 -0.85
C LEU A 13 -34.55 -13.32 0.51
N TYR A 14 -34.66 -12.00 0.56
CA TYR A 14 -34.66 -11.21 1.78
C TYR A 14 -35.88 -10.29 1.78
N SER A 15 -36.94 -10.68 2.49
CA SER A 15 -37.99 -9.74 2.87
C SER A 15 -37.38 -8.64 3.73
N LEU A 16 -37.44 -7.37 3.30
CA LEU A 16 -36.91 -6.23 4.06
C LEU A 16 -37.61 -6.04 5.42
N ASP A 17 -38.78 -6.65 5.63
CA ASP A 17 -39.53 -6.60 6.88
C ASP A 17 -38.90 -7.44 8.01
N HIS A 18 -37.84 -8.20 7.69
CA HIS A 18 -37.05 -8.92 8.67
C HIS A 18 -35.57 -8.68 8.40
N VAL A 19 -35.10 -7.47 8.72
CA VAL A 19 -33.68 -7.27 9.02
C VAL A 19 -33.47 -8.00 10.36
N PRO A 20 -32.77 -9.15 10.41
CA PRO A 20 -32.44 -9.74 11.69
C PRO A 20 -31.67 -8.67 12.46
N ALA A 21 -32.15 -8.31 13.64
CA ALA A 21 -31.39 -7.44 14.52
C ALA A 21 -30.04 -8.11 14.70
N TYR A 22 -28.99 -7.53 14.10
CA TYR A 22 -27.64 -8.01 14.32
C TYR A 22 -27.46 -7.99 15.83
N PRO A 23 -27.12 -9.13 16.45
CA PRO A 23 -26.85 -9.14 17.87
C PRO A 23 -25.79 -8.05 18.10
N PRO A 24 -25.93 -7.22 19.15
CA PRO A 24 -24.89 -6.28 19.50
C PRO A 24 -23.58 -7.05 19.51
N LEU A 25 -22.61 -6.62 18.69
CA LEU A 25 -21.29 -7.20 18.71
C LEU A 25 -20.88 -7.21 20.19
N ALA A 26 -20.60 -8.40 20.73
CA ALA A 26 -20.11 -8.48 22.10
C ALA A 26 -18.97 -7.46 22.21
N PRO A 27 -18.93 -6.65 23.29
CA PRO A 27 -17.82 -5.74 23.51
C PRO A 27 -16.56 -6.58 23.33
N VAL A 28 -15.78 -6.25 22.31
CA VAL A 28 -14.47 -6.85 22.18
C VAL A 28 -13.80 -6.58 23.52
N PRO A 29 -13.30 -7.61 24.24
CA PRO A 29 -12.52 -7.32 25.42
C PRO A 29 -11.48 -6.31 24.98
N GLU A 30 -11.42 -5.16 25.66
CA GLU A 30 -10.31 -4.25 25.51
C GLU A 30 -9.08 -5.07 25.87
N MET A 31 -8.48 -5.66 24.84
CA MET A 31 -7.12 -6.12 24.90
C MET A 31 -6.38 -4.88 25.37
N PRO A 32 -5.77 -4.90 26.57
CA PRO A 32 -5.04 -3.73 27.03
C PRO A 32 -4.09 -3.39 25.90
N PHE A 33 -4.39 -2.29 25.22
CA PHE A 33 -3.45 -1.71 24.28
C PHE A 33 -2.33 -1.33 25.20
N SER A 34 -1.27 -2.14 25.21
CA SER A 34 -0.17 -1.95 26.11
C SER A 34 0.34 -0.54 25.81
N GLU A 35 0.00 0.40 26.71
CA GLU A 35 0.33 1.81 26.63
C GLU A 35 1.82 2.04 26.94
N HIS A 36 2.61 0.97 26.83
CA HIS A 36 3.91 1.09 26.20
C HIS A 36 3.67 1.56 24.77
N GLN A 37 3.51 2.88 24.60
CA GLN A 37 4.06 3.52 23.42
C GLN A 37 5.44 2.90 23.25
N PRO A 38 5.66 2.11 22.20
CA PRO A 38 7.02 1.94 21.82
C PRO A 38 7.38 3.33 21.30
N GLU A 39 8.12 4.09 22.09
CA GLU A 39 9.24 4.89 21.59
C GLU A 39 10.25 3.95 20.87
N HIS A 40 9.81 2.90 20.17
CA HIS A 40 10.47 2.43 18.99
C HIS A 40 10.18 3.49 17.93
N SER A 41 11.02 4.53 17.98
CA SER A 41 11.76 4.91 16.78
C SER A 41 11.79 3.70 15.85
N LEU A 42 11.39 3.88 14.59
CA LEU A 42 11.61 2.89 13.54
C LEU A 42 13.12 2.74 13.31
N GLU A 43 13.81 2.23 14.33
CA GLU A 43 15.12 1.64 14.33
C GLU A 43 14.96 0.47 13.37
N LYS A 44 15.25 0.75 12.09
CA LYS A 44 15.67 -0.25 11.09
C LYS A 44 16.41 -1.31 11.86
N GLY A 45 15.87 -2.52 11.97
CA GLY A 45 16.45 -3.61 12.76
C GLY A 45 17.97 -3.64 12.62
N GLN A 46 18.66 -3.04 13.59
CA GLN A 46 20.09 -2.99 13.63
C GLN A 46 20.49 -4.35 14.17
N SER A 47 20.89 -5.24 13.25
CA SER A 47 21.59 -6.46 13.62
C SER A 47 22.79 -6.08 14.50
N PRO A 48 22.99 -6.70 15.69
CA PRO A 48 24.09 -6.38 16.59
C PRO A 48 25.38 -7.04 16.10
N ARG A 49 25.82 -6.69 14.89
CA ARG A 49 27.15 -7.02 14.36
C ARG A 49 27.64 -5.88 13.48
N GLY A 50 28.37 -4.97 14.12
CA GLY A 50 29.49 -4.20 13.57
C GLY A 50 29.23 -3.40 12.30
N GLU A 51 29.13 -2.08 12.45
CA GLU A 51 29.76 -1.07 11.58
C GLU A 51 29.95 -1.45 10.10
N LEU A 52 28.85 -1.59 9.38
CA LEU A 52 28.87 -1.41 7.93
C LEU A 52 27.69 -0.51 7.59
N VAL A 53 28.00 0.79 7.46
CA VAL A 53 27.10 1.86 7.01
C VAL A 53 26.42 1.42 5.72
N GLY A 54 25.10 1.32 5.73
CA GLY A 54 24.29 1.10 4.52
C GLY A 54 23.23 -0.01 4.60
N SER A 55 22.30 0.04 3.65
CA SER A 55 21.25 -0.96 3.45
C SER A 55 21.84 -2.35 3.14
N ARG A 56 21.09 -3.43 3.40
CA ARG A 56 21.48 -4.81 3.01
C ARG A 56 21.87 -4.89 1.54
N ASP A 57 21.10 -4.25 0.67
CA ASP A 57 21.35 -4.27 -0.77
C ASP A 57 22.60 -3.43 -1.14
N GLU A 58 22.91 -2.37 -0.40
CA GLU A 58 24.15 -1.60 -0.58
C GLU A 58 25.37 -2.43 -0.21
N ARG A 59 25.33 -3.12 0.94
CA ARG A 59 26.41 -4.03 1.37
C ARG A 59 26.65 -5.14 0.35
N ARG A 60 25.58 -5.73 -0.20
CA ARG A 60 25.68 -6.78 -1.23
C ARG A 60 26.21 -6.22 -2.56
N ALA A 61 25.78 -5.04 -2.97
CA ALA A 61 26.27 -4.37 -4.17
C ALA A 61 27.78 -4.06 -4.06
N LEU A 62 28.23 -3.57 -2.89
CA LEU A 62 29.65 -3.35 -2.60
C LEU A 62 30.45 -4.65 -2.64
N ALA A 63 29.97 -5.72 -1.99
CA ALA A 63 30.63 -7.02 -1.99
C ALA A 63 30.77 -7.62 -3.40
N MET A 64 29.78 -7.41 -4.27
CA MET A 64 29.79 -7.83 -5.68
C MET A 64 30.46 -6.81 -6.62
N LYS A 65 31.09 -5.75 -6.07
CA LYS A 65 31.78 -4.69 -6.81
C LYS A 65 30.93 -4.07 -7.93
N ILE A 66 29.65 -3.81 -7.65
CA ILE A 66 28.76 -3.14 -8.60
C ILE A 66 29.22 -1.68 -8.76
N PRO A 67 29.50 -1.20 -9.98
CA PRO A 67 30.17 0.10 -10.22
C PRO A 67 29.24 1.32 -10.13
N PHE A 68 28.04 1.17 -9.59
CA PHE A 68 27.05 2.24 -9.44
C PHE A 68 26.17 2.01 -8.20
N PRO A 69 25.61 3.08 -7.62
CA PRO A 69 24.82 2.98 -6.40
C PRO A 69 23.49 2.26 -6.59
N VAL A 70 23.00 1.65 -5.51
CA VAL A 70 21.69 0.98 -5.45
C VAL A 70 20.54 1.93 -5.80
N GLU A 71 20.67 3.22 -5.50
CA GLU A 71 19.67 4.21 -5.85
C GLU A 71 19.41 4.28 -7.37
N LYS A 72 20.47 4.28 -8.20
CA LYS A 72 20.33 4.24 -9.66
C LYS A 72 19.66 2.96 -10.14
N ILE A 73 19.92 1.83 -9.49
CA ILE A 73 19.27 0.54 -9.80
C ILE A 73 17.75 0.63 -9.63
N ILE A 74 17.29 1.32 -8.59
CA ILE A 74 15.87 1.37 -8.21
C ILE A 74 15.11 2.47 -8.97
N ASN A 75 15.72 3.65 -9.10
CA ASN A 75 15.01 4.86 -9.50
C ASN A 75 15.00 5.09 -11.02
N LEU A 76 15.99 4.58 -11.77
CA LEU A 76 16.04 4.81 -13.21
C LEU A 76 14.84 4.17 -13.95
N PRO A 77 14.32 4.85 -14.99
CA PRO A 77 13.37 4.26 -15.94
C PRO A 77 14.01 3.08 -16.66
N VAL A 78 13.21 2.28 -17.37
CA VAL A 78 13.71 1.04 -18.00
C VAL A 78 14.77 1.30 -19.04
N ASP A 79 14.63 2.35 -19.85
CA ASP A 79 15.55 2.66 -20.94
C ASP A 79 16.92 3.11 -20.38
N ASP A 80 16.95 4.15 -19.55
CA ASP A 80 18.19 4.61 -18.90
C ASP A 80 18.87 3.53 -18.05
N PHE A 81 18.07 2.65 -17.42
CA PHE A 81 18.59 1.52 -16.68
C PHE A 81 19.29 0.52 -17.60
N ASN A 82 18.69 0.19 -18.74
CA ASN A 82 19.28 -0.73 -19.71
C ASN A 82 20.54 -0.12 -20.34
N GLU A 83 20.52 1.18 -20.65
CA GLU A 83 21.69 1.92 -21.12
C GLU A 83 22.82 1.88 -20.07
N LEU A 84 22.52 2.19 -18.81
CA LEU A 84 23.48 2.10 -17.70
C LEU A 84 24.14 0.71 -17.63
N LEU A 85 23.37 -0.37 -17.78
CA LEU A 85 23.91 -1.72 -17.72
C LEU A 85 24.81 -2.06 -18.91
N SER A 86 24.55 -1.49 -20.08
CA SER A 86 25.35 -1.74 -21.29
C SER A 86 26.76 -1.14 -21.22
N HIS A 87 26.97 -0.11 -20.38
CA HIS A 87 28.28 0.53 -20.20
C HIS A 87 29.28 -0.27 -19.36
N PHE A 88 28.85 -1.34 -18.67
CA PHE A 88 29.71 -2.09 -17.76
C PHE A 88 29.76 -3.59 -18.11
N PRO A 89 30.95 -4.21 -18.08
CA PRO A 89 31.07 -5.66 -18.23
C PRO A 89 30.64 -6.36 -16.92
N LEU A 90 29.35 -6.71 -16.83
CA LEU A 90 28.76 -7.35 -15.66
C LEU A 90 28.63 -8.87 -15.86
N SER A 91 29.04 -9.64 -14.86
CA SER A 91 28.84 -11.10 -14.83
C SER A 91 27.38 -11.47 -14.57
N GLU A 92 26.99 -12.69 -14.93
CA GLU A 92 25.63 -13.20 -14.70
C GLU A 92 25.19 -13.12 -13.22
N PRO A 93 26.02 -13.50 -12.22
CA PRO A 93 25.67 -13.32 -10.81
C PRO A 93 25.45 -11.85 -10.41
N GLN A 94 26.22 -10.91 -10.96
CA GLN A 94 26.02 -9.48 -10.73
C GLN A 94 24.70 -9.01 -11.34
N MET A 95 24.40 -9.42 -12.56
CA MET A 95 23.13 -9.10 -13.24
C MET A 95 21.93 -9.66 -12.47
N ALA A 96 22.03 -10.89 -11.97
CA ALA A 96 20.98 -11.47 -11.13
C ALA A 96 20.76 -10.64 -9.85
N LEU A 97 21.83 -10.24 -9.16
CA LEU A 97 21.74 -9.38 -7.98
C LEU A 97 21.10 -8.02 -8.31
N ILE A 98 21.54 -7.35 -9.38
CA ILE A 98 21.02 -6.03 -9.78
C ILE A 98 19.52 -6.10 -10.05
N ARG A 99 19.04 -7.09 -10.81
CA ARG A 99 17.61 -7.27 -11.09
C ARG A 99 16.81 -7.50 -9.81
N ASP A 100 17.34 -8.31 -8.91
CA ASP A 100 16.72 -8.64 -7.63
C ASP A 100 16.65 -7.43 -6.69
N ILE A 101 17.70 -6.61 -6.64
CA ILE A 101 17.71 -5.31 -5.94
C ILE A 101 16.62 -4.40 -6.53
N ARG A 102 16.58 -4.24 -7.87
CA ARG A 102 15.60 -3.39 -8.55
C ARG A 102 14.16 -3.83 -8.24
N ARG A 103 13.89 -5.13 -8.36
CA ARG A 103 12.59 -5.74 -8.08
C ARG A 103 12.14 -5.45 -6.65
N ARG A 104 13.01 -5.66 -5.65
CA ARG A 104 12.71 -5.34 -4.25
C ARG A 104 12.48 -3.85 -4.02
N GLY A 105 13.34 -3.00 -4.58
CA GLY A 105 13.23 -1.55 -4.44
C GLY A 105 11.91 -1.02 -5.02
N LYS A 106 11.54 -1.45 -6.23
CA LYS A 106 10.25 -1.12 -6.84
C LYS A 106 9.07 -1.65 -6.02
N ASN A 107 9.13 -2.88 -5.50
CA ASN A 107 8.07 -3.42 -4.64
C ASN A 107 7.87 -2.61 -3.35
N LYS A 108 8.96 -2.15 -2.73
CA LYS A 108 8.90 -1.27 -1.56
C LYS A 108 8.17 0.04 -1.88
N VAL A 109 8.50 0.68 -3.00
CA VAL A 109 7.84 1.91 -3.47
C VAL A 109 6.38 1.64 -3.80
N ALA A 110 6.08 0.54 -4.49
CA ALA A 110 4.71 0.15 -4.82
C ALA A 110 3.85 -0.05 -3.55
N ALA A 111 4.38 -0.75 -2.54
CA ALA A 111 3.68 -0.95 -1.27
C ALA A 111 3.42 0.39 -0.54
N GLN A 112 4.40 1.30 -0.55
CA GLN A 112 4.22 2.66 -0.01
C GLN A 112 3.14 3.43 -0.77
N ASN A 113 3.19 3.41 -2.10
CA ASN A 113 2.19 4.09 -2.94
C ASN A 113 0.79 3.50 -2.78
N CYS A 114 0.65 2.18 -2.61
CA CYS A 114 -0.63 1.53 -2.31
C CYS A 114 -1.21 2.01 -0.98
N ARG A 115 -0.40 2.07 0.07
CA ARG A 115 -0.83 2.57 1.39
C ARG A 115 -1.20 4.04 1.32
N LYS A 116 -0.37 4.86 0.66
CA LYS A 116 -0.63 6.29 0.45
C LYS A 116 -1.97 6.51 -0.24
N ARG A 117 -2.21 5.84 -1.37
CA ARG A 117 -3.50 5.94 -2.09
C ARG A 117 -4.68 5.50 -1.22
N LYS A 118 -4.54 4.41 -0.46
CA LYS A 118 -5.62 3.94 0.43
C LYS A 118 -5.98 5.00 1.46
N LEU A 119 -4.99 5.66 2.07
CA LEU A 119 -5.21 6.75 3.03
C LEU A 119 -5.82 7.97 2.35
N GLU A 120 -5.33 8.37 1.17
CA GLU A 120 -5.90 9.46 0.38
C GLU A 120 -7.38 9.22 0.05
N THR A 121 -7.75 7.98 -0.32
CA THR A 121 -9.16 7.61 -0.56
C THR A 121 -10.00 7.70 0.71
N LEU A 122 -9.49 7.28 1.87
CA LEU A 122 -10.23 7.39 3.13
C LEU A 122 -10.52 8.85 3.48
N VAL A 123 -9.50 9.70 3.42
CA VAL A 123 -9.64 11.15 3.70
C VAL A 123 -10.63 11.80 2.74
N HIS A 124 -10.60 11.43 1.46
CA HIS A 124 -11.55 11.95 0.48
C HIS A 124 -13.01 11.55 0.81
N LEU A 125 -13.23 10.28 1.18
CA LEU A 125 -14.57 9.80 1.57
C LEU A 125 -15.09 10.47 2.85
N GLU A 126 -14.21 10.73 3.83
CA GLU A 126 -14.58 11.47 5.04
C GLU A 126 -15.08 12.87 4.71
N GLN A 127 -14.42 13.55 3.76
CA GLN A 127 -14.85 14.88 3.30
C GLN A 127 -16.21 14.83 2.59
N GLU A 128 -16.44 13.86 1.70
CA GLU A 128 -17.73 13.69 1.02
C GLU A 128 -18.87 13.41 2.01
N LEU A 129 -18.63 12.59 3.03
CA LEU A 129 -19.62 12.31 4.08
C LEU A 129 -19.98 13.57 4.88
N ASP A 130 -18.99 14.39 5.23
CA ASP A 130 -19.20 15.65 5.93
C ASP A 130 -20.01 16.64 5.08
N GLU A 131 -19.70 16.75 3.79
CA GLU A 131 -20.43 17.60 2.84
C GLU A 131 -21.89 17.16 2.70
N LEU A 132 -22.14 15.86 2.49
CA LEU A 132 -23.49 15.31 2.41
C LEU A 132 -24.27 15.49 3.72
N SER A 133 -23.61 15.37 4.86
CA SER A 133 -24.24 15.57 6.18
C SER A 133 -24.68 17.02 6.38
N ARG A 134 -23.83 17.99 5.98
CA ARG A 134 -24.17 19.42 6.01
C ARG A 134 -25.32 19.74 5.08
N GLU A 135 -25.30 19.20 3.86
CA GLU A 135 -26.36 19.39 2.88
C GLU A 135 -27.70 18.83 3.37
N ARG A 136 -27.68 17.61 3.94
CA ARG A 136 -28.87 17.01 4.57
C ARG A 136 -29.43 17.92 5.66
N GLN A 137 -28.57 18.45 6.54
CA GLN A 137 -29.01 19.32 7.62
C GLN A 137 -29.65 20.62 7.10
N ARG A 138 -29.08 21.24 6.07
CA ARG A 138 -29.64 22.42 5.40
C ARG A 138 -31.04 22.13 4.84
N LEU A 139 -31.18 21.05 4.07
CA LEU A 139 -32.48 20.66 3.49
C LEU A 139 -33.54 20.32 4.55
N LEU A 140 -33.15 19.81 5.72
CA LEU A 140 -34.08 19.59 6.84
C LEU A 140 -34.53 20.90 7.49
N GLN A 141 -33.64 21.90 7.57
CA GLN A 141 -34.00 23.24 8.05
C GLN A 141 -34.93 23.96 7.08
N ASP A 142 -34.71 23.84 5.78
CA ASP A 142 -35.55 24.49 4.75
C ASP A 142 -36.95 23.86 4.63
N ARG A 143 -37.17 22.66 5.18
CA ARG A 143 -38.45 21.93 5.17
C ARG A 143 -39.26 22.07 6.46
N GLY A 144 -38.69 22.66 7.52
CA GLY A 144 -39.35 22.95 8.79
C GLY A 144 -39.79 24.39 8.89
#